data_AF-A0AA38I942-F1
#
_entry.id   AF-A0AA38I942-F1
#
_cell.length_a   1.000
_cell.length_b   1.000
_cell.length_c   1.000
_cell.angle_alpha   90.00
_cell.angle_beta   90.00
_cell.angle_gamma   90.00
#
_symmetry.space_group_name_H-M   'P 1'
#
loop_
_entity.id
_entity.type
_entity.pdbx_description
1 polymer ?
#
loop_
_entity_poly.entity_id
_entity_poly.type
_entity_poly.pdbx_seq_one_letter_code
_entity_poly.pdbx_strand_id
1 'polypeptide(L)' 'MASSVFKQMPQMDSRVISMEDFGGKVIRAPSLKRGKTEERITDRIKLEKVLGVTVSSNAALASDSNGTIAYPAG' A
#
# COMPACT_ATOMS: atom_id res chain seq x y z
N MET A 1 -14.95 12.15 46.22
CA MET A 1 -14.00 12.48 45.14
C MET A 1 -13.27 11.20 44.78
N ALA A 2 -13.62 10.56 43.65
CA ALA A 2 -12.92 9.37 43.17
C ALA A 2 -11.87 9.81 42.13
N SER A 3 -10.59 9.67 42.46
CA SER A 3 -9.48 9.96 41.56
C SER A 3 -9.33 8.83 40.55
N SER A 4 -9.65 9.09 39.29
CA SER A 4 -9.47 8.14 38.19
C SER A 4 -7.99 8.10 37.80
N VAL A 5 -7.32 6.97 38.06
CA VAL A 5 -5.90 6.77 37.75
C VAL A 5 -5.79 6.39 36.27
N PHE A 6 -5.33 7.34 35.45
CA PHE A 6 -5.11 7.13 34.01
C PHE A 6 -3.83 6.30 33.83
N LYS A 7 -3.98 5.01 33.51
CA LYS A 7 -2.85 4.10 33.28
C LYS A 7 -2.25 4.41 31.91
N GLN A 8 -1.01 4.90 31.90
CA GLN A 8 -0.27 5.23 30.70
C GLN A 8 0.05 3.96 29.88
N MET A 9 -0.34 3.94 28.60
CA MET A 9 -0.02 2.85 27.67
C MET A 9 1.48 2.85 27.33
N PRO A 10 2.15 1.69 27.26
CA PRO A 10 3.54 1.60 26.88
C PRO A 10 3.73 2.00 25.41
N GLN A 11 4.67 2.91 25.17
CA GLN A 11 5.08 3.32 23.83
C GLN A 11 5.76 2.15 23.11
N MET A 12 5.33 1.85 21.88
CA MET A 12 5.98 0.86 21.01
C MET A 12 7.28 1.44 20.46
N ASP A 13 8.41 0.77 20.73
CA ASP A 13 9.70 1.12 20.15
C ASP A 13 9.70 0.94 18.62
N SER A 14 10.00 2.01 17.90
CA SER A 14 10.16 2.02 16.45
C SER A 14 11.45 1.29 16.07
N ARG A 15 11.37 -0.03 15.84
CA ARG A 15 12.48 -0.78 15.24
C ARG A 15 12.69 -0.28 13.81
N VAL A 16 13.80 0.42 13.58
CA VAL A 16 14.25 0.83 12.25
C VAL A 16 14.72 -0.42 11.52
N ILE A 17 13.96 -0.88 10.51
CA ILE A 17 14.41 -1.95 9.64
C ILE A 17 15.34 -1.30 8.61
N SER A 18 16.65 -1.45 8.82
CA SER A 18 17.66 -1.09 7.83
C SER A 18 17.47 -1.93 6.56
N MET A 19 17.27 -1.27 5.43
CA MET A 19 17.18 -1.90 4.12
C MET A 19 18.59 -2.30 3.68
N GLU A 20 18.94 -3.57 3.89
CA GLU A 20 20.17 -4.13 3.35
C GLU A 20 20.04 -4.24 1.82
N ASP A 21 21.06 -3.79 1.10
CA ASP A 21 21.14 -3.75 -0.36
C ASP A 21 21.15 -5.17 -0.95
N PHE A 22 19.96 -5.74 -1.15
CA PHE A 22 19.79 -6.91 -2.00
C PHE A 22 20.02 -6.48 -3.45
N GLY A 23 21.29 -6.55 -3.88
CA GLY A 23 21.73 -6.35 -5.26
C GLY A 23 20.77 -7.01 -6.26
N GLY A 24 19.92 -6.16 -6.86
CA GLY A 24 18.68 -6.56 -7.49
C GLY A 24 18.88 -7.47 -8.70
N LYS A 25 18.59 -8.77 -8.53
CA LYS A 25 18.35 -9.65 -9.68
C LYS A 25 17.00 -9.28 -10.28
N VAL A 26 17.01 -8.47 -11.32
CA VAL A 26 15.80 -8.10 -12.08
C VAL A 26 15.21 -9.36 -12.70
N ILE A 27 14.16 -9.90 -12.09
CA ILE A 27 13.38 -10.99 -12.67
C ILE A 27 12.49 -10.40 -13.77
N ARG A 28 12.87 -10.61 -15.03
CA ARG A 28 12.05 -10.23 -16.19
C ARG A 28 11.19 -11.41 -16.61
N ALA A 29 9.89 -11.20 -16.79
CA ALA A 29 9.00 -12.21 -17.32
C ALA A 29 9.48 -12.65 -18.74
N PRO A 30 9.71 -13.94 -19.00
CA PRO A 30 10.23 -14.44 -20.29
C PRO A 30 9.34 -14.12 -21.50
N SER A 31 8.08 -13.79 -21.26
CA SER A 31 7.07 -13.52 -22.28
C SER A 31 7.12 -12.09 -22.85
N LEU A 32 7.90 -11.19 -22.25
CA LEU A 32 8.04 -9.79 -22.70
C LEU A 32 9.02 -9.69 -23.89
N LYS A 33 8.66 -10.31 -25.03
CA LYS A 33 9.42 -10.19 -26.28
C LYS A 33 9.12 -8.84 -26.92
N ARG A 34 10.14 -7.98 -27.03
CA ARG A 34 10.10 -6.73 -27.82
C ARG A 34 9.71 -7.06 -29.26
N GLY A 35 8.54 -6.62 -29.71
CA GLY A 35 8.07 -6.82 -31.10
C GLY A 35 6.76 -7.61 -31.29
N LYS A 36 6.05 -7.99 -30.23
CA LYS A 36 4.63 -8.38 -30.38
C LYS A 36 3.76 -7.12 -30.46
N THR A 37 2.80 -7.08 -31.38
CA THR A 37 1.71 -6.10 -31.34
C THR A 37 1.08 -6.18 -29.97
N GLU A 38 1.29 -5.14 -29.16
CA GLU A 38 0.66 -4.96 -27.86
C GLU A 38 -0.85 -4.83 -28.10
N GLU A 39 -1.57 -5.96 -28.17
CA GLU A 39 -2.97 -5.93 -27.80
C GLU A 39 -3.01 -5.39 -26.38
N ARG A 40 -3.71 -4.28 -26.19
CA ARG A 40 -3.70 -3.57 -24.92
C ARG A 40 -4.08 -4.56 -23.84
N ILE A 41 -3.22 -4.73 -22.85
CA ILE A 41 -3.46 -5.63 -21.72
C ILE A 41 -4.83 -5.34 -21.06
N THR A 42 -5.29 -4.08 -21.14
CA THR A 42 -6.62 -3.62 -20.73
C THR A 42 -7.78 -4.35 -21.40
N ASP A 43 -7.61 -4.84 -22.62
CA ASP A 43 -8.67 -5.50 -23.40
C ASP A 43 -8.82 -6.97 -22.98
N ARG A 44 -7.81 -7.52 -22.29
CA ARG A 44 -7.76 -8.91 -21.82
C ARG A 44 -7.89 -9.05 -20.30
N ILE A 45 -7.71 -7.97 -19.53
CA ILE A 45 -7.68 -8.01 -18.07
C ILE A 45 -8.69 -7.01 -17.50
N LYS A 46 -9.63 -7.52 -16.70
CA LYS A 46 -10.57 -6.71 -15.92
C LYS A 46 -10.19 -6.75 -14.45
N LEU A 47 -10.07 -5.59 -13.82
CA LEU A 47 -9.91 -5.49 -12.38
C LEU A 47 -11.21 -5.94 -11.69
N GLU A 48 -11.14 -7.01 -10.92
CA GLU A 48 -12.29 -7.53 -10.17
C GLU A 48 -12.38 -6.91 -8.77
N LYS A 49 -11.26 -6.91 -8.03
CA LYS A 49 -11.21 -6.45 -6.64
C LYS A 49 -9.83 -5.89 -6.27
N VAL A 50 -9.84 -4.81 -5.48
CA VAL A 50 -8.65 -4.26 -4.82
C VAL A 50 -8.54 -4.86 -3.42
N LEU A 51 -7.37 -5.38 -3.05
CA LEU A 51 -7.14 -6.00 -1.72
C LEU A 51 -6.77 -4.99 -0.64
N GLY A 52 -6.13 -3.89 -1.02
CA GLY A 52 -5.72 -2.82 -0.12
C GLY A 52 -4.95 -1.73 -0.84
N VAL A 53 -4.79 -0.58 -0.19
CA VAL A 53 -4.01 0.57 -0.66
C VAL A 53 -2.96 0.89 0.40
N THR A 54 -1.71 1.08 -0.04
CA THR A 54 -0.64 1.55 0.84
C THR A 54 -0.59 3.07 0.79
N VAL A 55 -0.60 3.72 1.96
CA VAL A 55 -0.45 5.18 2.11
C VAL A 55 0.64 5.49 3.13
N SER A 56 1.23 6.69 3.03
CA SER A 56 2.28 7.15 3.95
C SER A 56 1.78 7.40 5.37
N SER A 57 0.51 7.76 5.54
CA SER A 57 -0.14 7.99 6.83
C SER A 57 -1.65 7.86 6.70
N ASN A 58 -2.32 7.44 7.79
CA ASN A 58 -3.80 7.38 7.84
C ASN A 58 -4.46 8.74 7.58
N ALA A 59 -3.78 9.84 7.91
CA ALA A 59 -4.27 11.20 7.66
C ALA A 59 -4.35 11.57 6.17
N ALA A 60 -3.70 10.80 5.29
CA ALA A 60 -3.78 11.01 3.85
C ALA A 60 -5.08 10.45 3.23
N LEU A 61 -5.85 9.67 4.00
CA LEU A 61 -7.14 9.13 3.55
C LEU A 61 -8.27 10.11 3.89
N ALA A 62 -9.16 10.36 2.94
CA ALA A 62 -10.41 11.07 3.20
C ALA A 62 -11.58 10.10 3.07
N SER A 63 -12.53 10.11 4.00
CA SER A 63 -13.74 9.28 3.95
C SER A 63 -14.98 10.16 3.89
N ASP A 64 -15.98 9.77 3.10
CA ASP A 64 -17.33 10.33 3.17
C ASP A 64 -18.23 9.53 4.13
N SER A 65 -19.47 9.99 4.35
CA SER A 65 -20.48 9.31 5.17
C SER A 65 -21.06 8.05 4.53
N ASN A 66 -20.79 7.82 3.24
CA ASN A 66 -21.28 6.67 2.48
C ASN A 66 -20.26 5.53 2.46
N GLY A 67 -19.13 5.68 3.15
CA GLY A 67 -18.06 4.67 3.20
C GLY A 67 -17.11 4.71 2.00
N THR A 68 -17.17 5.76 1.18
CA THR A 68 -16.20 6.00 0.11
C THR A 68 -14.92 6.53 0.71
N ILE A 69 -13.79 5.91 0.38
CA ILE A 69 -12.46 6.35 0.82
C ILE A 69 -11.68 6.85 -0.39
N ALA A 70 -11.25 8.10 -0.34
CA ALA A 70 -10.29 8.70 -1.25
C ALA A 70 -8.87 8.49 -0.71
N TYR A 71 -7.94 8.19 -1.61
CA TYR A 71 -6.53 8.02 -1.33
C TYR A 71 -5.71 8.94 -2.25
N PRO A 72 -4.52 9.40 -1.82
CA PRO A 72 -3.66 10.20 -2.67
C PRO A 72 -3.25 9.39 -3.90
N ALA A 73 -3.41 9.98 -5.08
CA ALA A 73 -2.70 9.50 -6.27
C ALA A 73 -1.23 9.83 -6.03
N GLY A 74 -0.41 8.79 -5.80
CA GLY A 74 1.00 8.93 -5.47
C GLY A 74 1.79 9.80 -6.44
#